data_AF-A0A5A7NAS7-F1
#
_entry.id   AF-A0A5A7NAS7-F1
#
_cell.length_a   1.000
_cell.length_b   1.000
_cell.length_c   1.000
_cell.angle_alpha   90.00
_cell.angle_beta   90.00
_cell.angle_gamma   90.00
#
_symmetry.space_group_name_H-M   'P 1'
#
loop_
_entity.id
_entity.type
_entity.pdbx_description
1 polymer ?
#
loop_
_entity_poly.entity_id
_entity_poly.type
_entity_poly.pdbx_seq_one_letter_code
_entity_poly.pdbx_strand_id
1 'polypeptide(L)'
;MIHMSQSLGVNCTFCHNSRSFGDWTQSPPQRTPAWHGIRMTRMINQDHLKPLTDVFPENRLGPLGDVAKVNCSTCHQGVNKPLLGAPMLRDHPELWGTADFSQKASGTAALTFEQP
;
A
#
# COMPACT_ATOMS: atom_id res chain seq x y z
N MET A 1 -7.48 -3.16 -14.26
CA MET A 1 -6.26 -3.95 -13.99
C MET A 1 -5.03 -3.42 -14.74
N ILE A 2 -5.15 -2.94 -15.99
CA ILE A 2 -4.02 -2.39 -16.76
C ILE A 2 -3.23 -1.29 -16.02
N HIS A 3 -3.91 -0.30 -15.42
CA HIS A 3 -3.24 0.73 -14.61
C HIS A 3 -2.39 0.12 -13.48
N MET A 4 -2.89 -0.92 -12.81
CA MET A 4 -2.16 -1.60 -11.75
C MET A 4 -0.90 -2.28 -12.29
N SER A 5 -1.02 -3.00 -13.41
CA SER A 5 0.11 -3.62 -14.09
C SER A 5 1.20 -2.60 -14.46
N GLN A 6 0.82 -1.48 -15.08
CA GLN A 6 1.74 -0.39 -15.44
C GLN A 6 2.36 0.26 -14.20
N SER A 7 1.57 0.56 -13.17
CA SER A 7 2.04 1.20 -11.94
C SER A 7 3.09 0.38 -11.21
N LEU A 8 3.02 -0.95 -11.32
CA LEU A 8 3.93 -1.89 -10.66
C LEU A 8 5.04 -2.41 -11.59
N GLY A 9 5.04 -2.05 -12.88
CA GLY A 9 6.01 -2.58 -13.84
C GLY A 9 5.90 -4.09 -14.09
N VAL A 10 4.68 -4.63 -14.02
CA VAL A 10 4.40 -6.06 -14.17
C VAL A 10 3.32 -6.31 -15.22
N ASN A 11 2.98 -7.57 -15.47
CA ASN A 11 1.85 -7.96 -16.31
C ASN A 11 0.78 -8.73 -15.49
N CYS A 12 -0.27 -9.21 -16.17
CA CYS A 12 -1.39 -9.90 -15.53
C CYS A 12 -0.98 -11.17 -14.78
N THR A 13 0.03 -11.90 -15.27
CA THR A 13 0.43 -13.20 -14.70
C THR A 13 1.20 -13.07 -13.40
N PHE A 14 1.60 -11.85 -13.02
CA PHE A 14 2.11 -11.56 -11.68
C PHE A 14 1.06 -11.80 -10.58
N CYS A 15 -0.23 -11.65 -10.90
CA CYS A 15 -1.33 -11.79 -9.94
C CYS A 15 -2.39 -12.82 -10.34
N HIS A 16 -2.37 -13.36 -11.57
CA HIS A 16 -3.44 -14.23 -12.07
C HIS A 16 -2.92 -15.38 -12.92
N ASN A 17 -3.68 -16.47 -12.97
CA ASN A 17 -3.66 -17.39 -14.09
C ASN A 17 -4.68 -16.92 -15.14
N SER A 18 -4.24 -16.58 -16.35
CA SER A 18 -5.12 -16.01 -17.38
C SER A 18 -6.20 -16.97 -17.86
N ARG A 19 -6.08 -18.28 -17.61
CA ARG A 19 -7.14 -19.26 -17.88
C ARG A 19 -8.37 -19.08 -16.99
N SER A 20 -8.21 -18.49 -15.81
CA SER A 20 -9.31 -18.20 -14.87
C SER A 20 -8.91 -17.10 -13.88
N PHE A 21 -9.23 -15.85 -14.22
CA PHE A 21 -8.94 -14.70 -13.35
C PHE A 21 -9.71 -14.71 -12.03
N GLY A 22 -10.88 -15.35 -11.97
CA GLY A 22 -11.74 -15.41 -10.79
C GLY A 22 -11.25 -16.40 -9.72
N ASP A 23 -10.45 -17.39 -10.11
CA ASP A 23 -10.03 -18.46 -9.21
C ASP A 23 -8.84 -18.05 -8.33
N TRP A 24 -9.11 -17.92 -7.04
CA TRP A 24 -8.10 -17.57 -6.03
C TRP A 24 -7.12 -18.70 -5.75
N THR A 25 -7.53 -19.96 -5.87
CA THR A 25 -6.67 -21.13 -5.62
C THR A 25 -5.55 -21.25 -6.65
N GLN A 26 -5.75 -20.65 -7.82
CA GLN A 26 -4.78 -20.61 -8.92
C GLN A 26 -4.05 -19.27 -9.04
N SER A 27 -4.22 -18.39 -8.06
CA SER A 27 -3.59 -17.07 -8.08
C SER A 27 -2.22 -17.11 -7.42
N PRO A 28 -1.21 -16.44 -8.00
CA PRO A 28 0.04 -16.16 -7.32
C PRO A 28 -0.17 -15.44 -5.97
N PRO A 29 0.71 -15.62 -4.98
CA PRO A 29 0.58 -15.03 -3.65
C PRO A 29 0.54 -13.49 -3.66
N GLN A 30 1.03 -12.84 -4.73
CA GLN A 30 1.02 -11.38 -4.92
C GLN A 30 -0.40 -10.80 -5.08
N ARG A 31 -1.39 -11.62 -5.45
CA ARG A 31 -2.79 -11.16 -5.59
C ARG A 31 -3.38 -10.73 -4.24
N THR A 32 -3.03 -11.39 -3.16
CA THR A 32 -3.51 -11.08 -1.81
C THR A 32 -3.05 -9.70 -1.31
N PRO A 33 -1.74 -9.35 -1.29
CA PRO A 33 -1.33 -8.00 -0.93
C PRO A 33 -1.84 -6.94 -1.90
N ALA A 34 -1.97 -7.24 -3.20
CA ALA A 34 -2.63 -6.32 -4.15
C ALA A 34 -4.10 -6.05 -3.77
N TRP A 35 -4.84 -7.07 -3.32
CA TRP A 35 -6.20 -6.92 -2.83
C TRP A 35 -6.28 -5.99 -1.60
N HIS A 36 -5.34 -6.13 -0.65
CA HIS A 36 -5.22 -5.21 0.50
C HIS A 36 -4.82 -3.80 0.06
N GLY A 37 -3.91 -3.67 -0.91
CA GLY A 37 -3.51 -2.38 -1.48
C GLY A 37 -4.68 -1.58 -2.08
N ILE A 38 -5.67 -2.26 -2.68
CA ILE A 38 -6.91 -1.60 -3.15
C ILE A 38 -7.70 -1.01 -1.97
N ARG A 39 -7.77 -1.71 -0.83
CA ARG A 39 -8.49 -1.21 0.36
C ARG A 39 -7.75 -0.04 0.98
N MET A 40 -6.43 -0.16 1.11
CA MET A 40 -5.56 0.90 1.62
C MET A 40 -5.70 2.19 0.80
N THR A 41 -5.63 2.12 -0.53
CA THR A 41 -5.76 3.32 -1.38
C THR A 41 -7.15 3.96 -1.31
N ARG A 42 -8.21 3.15 -1.14
CA ARG A 42 -9.57 3.67 -0.88
C ARG A 42 -9.64 4.40 0.45
N MET A 43 -9.14 3.80 1.52
CA MET A 43 -9.08 4.41 2.85
C MET A 43 -8.30 5.73 2.81
N ILE A 44 -7.09 5.75 2.25
CA ILE A 44 -6.28 6.98 2.15
C ILE A 44 -7.06 8.09 1.45
N ASN A 45 -7.75 7.78 0.36
CA ASN A 45 -8.47 8.79 -0.40
C ASN A 45 -9.75 9.28 0.30
N GLN A 46 -10.51 8.40 0.94
CA GLN A 46 -11.79 8.74 1.56
C GLN A 46 -11.61 9.34 2.95
N ASP A 47 -10.72 8.78 3.75
CA ASP A 47 -10.63 9.08 5.18
C ASP A 47 -9.55 10.12 5.50
N HIS A 48 -8.59 10.33 4.58
CA HIS A 48 -7.50 11.29 4.77
C HIS A 48 -7.49 12.41 3.74
N LEU A 49 -7.48 12.11 2.43
CA LEU A 49 -7.32 13.18 1.44
C LEU A 49 -8.60 13.98 1.20
N LYS A 50 -9.73 13.32 0.93
CA LYS A 50 -11.00 14.01 0.64
C LYS A 50 -11.41 15.02 1.74
N PRO A 51 -11.31 14.71 3.06
CA PRO A 51 -11.65 15.67 4.11
C PRO A 51 -10.75 16.92 4.14
N LEU A 52 -9.56 16.87 3.52
CA LEU A 52 -8.64 18.00 3.48
C LEU A 52 -8.93 18.96 2.32
N THR A 53 -9.94 18.71 1.48
CA THR A 53 -10.21 19.53 0.27
C THR A 53 -10.27 21.03 0.58
N ASP A 54 -10.97 21.43 1.65
CA ASP A 54 -11.17 22.84 2.00
C ASP A 54 -9.92 23.52 2.60
N VAL A 55 -8.90 22.74 2.97
CA VAL A 55 -7.63 23.24 3.52
C VAL A 55 -6.61 23.48 2.39
N PHE A 56 -6.79 22.84 1.24
CA PHE A 56 -5.87 22.98 0.11
C PHE A 56 -6.10 24.31 -0.61
N PRO A 57 -5.03 25.02 -1.01
CA PRO A 57 -5.19 26.22 -1.84
C PRO A 57 -5.73 25.85 -3.22
N GLU A 58 -6.40 26.81 -3.87
CA GLU A 58 -7.11 26.60 -5.14
C GLU A 58 -6.20 26.01 -6.23
N ASN A 59 -4.93 26.40 -6.27
CA ASN A 59 -3.94 25.87 -7.23
C ASN A 59 -3.54 24.40 -7.01
N ARG A 60 -4.07 23.74 -5.97
CA ARG A 60 -3.87 22.32 -5.67
C ARG A 60 -5.14 21.50 -5.84
N LEU A 61 -6.22 22.12 -6.29
CA LEU A 61 -7.47 21.47 -6.65
C LEU A 61 -7.52 21.20 -8.16
N GLY A 62 -8.24 20.15 -8.55
CA GLY A 62 -8.54 19.88 -9.95
C GLY A 62 -9.57 20.87 -10.52
N PRO A 63 -9.84 20.82 -11.85
CA PRO A 63 -10.83 21.69 -12.50
C PRO A 63 -12.25 21.59 -11.93
N LEU A 64 -12.57 20.48 -11.23
CA LEU A 64 -13.86 20.25 -10.57
C LEU A 64 -13.81 20.53 -9.06
N GLY A 65 -12.72 21.10 -8.55
CA GLY A 65 -12.53 21.42 -7.13
C GLY A 65 -12.09 20.26 -6.26
N ASP A 66 -11.72 19.10 -6.83
CA ASP A 66 -11.30 17.95 -6.03
C ASP A 66 -9.80 18.00 -5.67
N VAL A 67 -9.49 17.61 -4.44
CA VAL A 67 -8.11 17.44 -4.00
C VAL A 67 -7.43 16.27 -4.71
N ALA A 68 -6.13 16.40 -4.97
CA ALA A 68 -5.30 15.32 -5.49
C ALA A 68 -5.39 14.07 -4.60
N LYS A 69 -5.60 12.92 -5.21
CA LYS A 69 -5.78 11.60 -4.57
C LYS A 69 -4.59 10.69 -4.84
N VAL A 70 -4.40 9.66 -4.01
CA VAL A 70 -3.39 8.62 -4.25
C VAL A 70 -3.92 7.53 -5.18
N ASN A 71 -3.00 6.93 -5.92
CA ASN A 71 -3.23 5.72 -6.70
C ASN A 71 -2.03 4.77 -6.55
N CYS A 72 -2.01 3.68 -7.32
CA CYS A 72 -0.91 2.72 -7.28
C CYS A 72 0.45 3.35 -7.66
N SER A 73 0.48 4.21 -8.68
CA SER A 73 1.72 4.81 -9.19
C SER A 73 2.31 5.87 -8.27
N THR A 74 1.51 6.48 -7.38
CA THR A 74 1.98 7.43 -6.36
C THR A 74 3.16 6.86 -5.55
N CYS A 75 3.06 5.59 -5.13
CA CYS A 75 4.13 4.92 -4.37
C CYS A 75 4.99 4.00 -5.24
N HIS A 76 4.37 3.23 -6.14
CA HIS A 76 5.08 2.18 -6.87
C HIS A 76 5.95 2.69 -8.00
N GLN A 77 5.56 3.78 -8.68
CA GLN A 77 6.39 4.44 -9.71
C GLN A 77 7.02 3.48 -10.74
N GLY A 78 6.26 2.47 -11.18
CA GLY A 78 6.71 1.50 -12.20
C GLY A 78 7.48 0.30 -11.67
N VAL A 79 7.55 0.09 -10.34
CA VAL A 79 8.20 -1.08 -9.73
C VAL A 79 7.28 -1.82 -8.76
N ASN A 80 7.45 -3.14 -8.66
CA ASN A 80 6.54 -4.02 -7.92
C ASN A 80 6.59 -3.81 -6.39
N LYS A 81 7.67 -3.21 -5.89
CA LYS A 81 7.82 -2.70 -4.53
C LYS A 81 8.35 -1.26 -4.61
N PRO A 82 7.72 -0.29 -3.91
CA PRO A 82 8.22 1.09 -3.85
C PRO A 82 9.70 1.13 -3.51
N LEU A 83 10.47 1.93 -4.24
CA LEU A 83 11.92 2.09 -4.06
C LEU A 83 12.68 0.74 -4.02
N LEU A 84 12.24 -0.22 -4.84
CA LEU A 84 12.78 -1.59 -4.90
C LEU A 84 12.77 -2.34 -3.56
N GLY A 85 11.96 -1.90 -2.60
CA GLY A 85 11.86 -2.49 -1.26
C GLY A 85 12.88 -2.01 -0.25
N ALA A 86 13.48 -0.82 -0.43
CA ALA A 86 14.37 -0.21 0.57
C ALA A 86 13.68 -0.09 1.96
N PRO A 87 14.29 -0.58 3.06
CA PRO A 87 13.63 -0.73 4.35
C PRO A 87 13.69 0.55 5.22
N MET A 88 13.28 1.70 4.68
CA MET A 88 13.43 3.01 5.34
C MET A 88 12.73 3.11 6.70
N LEU A 89 11.62 2.39 6.90
CA LEU A 89 10.82 2.47 8.14
C LEU A 89 11.62 2.07 9.40
N ARG A 90 12.69 1.27 9.26
CA ARG A 90 13.49 0.79 10.40
C ARG A 90 14.15 1.93 11.18
N ASP A 91 14.53 2.99 10.47
CA ASP A 91 15.30 4.11 11.03
C ASP A 91 14.39 5.23 11.56
N HIS A 92 13.06 5.06 11.44
CA HIS A 92 12.05 6.06 11.79
C HIS A 92 10.96 5.50 12.74
N PRO A 93 11.28 5.25 14.03
CA PRO A 93 10.33 4.71 15.00
C PRO A 93 9.05 5.53 15.18
N GLU A 94 9.12 6.84 14.97
CA GLU A 94 7.99 7.77 15.02
C GLU A 94 6.91 7.46 13.97
N LEU A 95 7.23 6.65 12.95
CA LEU A 95 6.32 6.26 11.87
C LEU A 95 5.75 4.84 12.02
N TRP A 96 6.06 4.12 13.10
CA TRP A 96 5.63 2.71 13.26
C TRP A 96 4.13 2.54 13.54
N GLY A 97 3.40 3.63 13.82
CA GLY A 97 1.99 3.58 14.17
C GLY A 97 1.77 3.34 15.66
N THR A 98 0.70 2.63 16.02
CA THR A 98 0.39 2.34 17.43
C THR A 98 1.44 1.42 18.07
N ALA A 99 1.52 1.45 19.41
CA ALA A 99 2.53 0.70 20.18
C ALA A 99 2.59 -0.81 19.85
N ASP A 100 1.49 -1.41 19.42
CA ASP A 100 1.45 -2.83 19.02
C ASP A 100 2.21 -3.13 17.72
N PHE A 101 2.26 -2.20 16.77
CA PHE A 101 3.07 -2.35 15.55
C PHE A 101 4.56 -2.08 15.80
N SER A 102 4.86 -1.17 16.73
CA SER A 102 6.21 -0.81 17.15
C SER A 102 7.03 -2.01 17.63
N GLN A 103 6.42 -2.91 18.42
CA GLN A 103 7.10 -4.11 18.95
C GLN A 103 7.46 -5.16 17.87
N LYS A 104 6.69 -5.22 16.78
CA LYS A 104 6.92 -6.18 15.69
C LYS A 104 7.94 -5.66 14.66
N ALA A 105 8.02 -4.33 14.49
CA ALA A 105 8.97 -3.67 13.61
C ALA A 105 10.41 -3.63 14.18
N SER A 106 10.54 -3.57 15.50
CA SER A 106 11.82 -3.48 16.23
C SER A 106 12.62 -4.78 16.32
N GLY A 107 12.03 -5.94 15.99
CA GLY A 107 12.73 -7.22 16.01
C GLY A 107 13.16 -7.70 17.40
N THR A 108 12.77 -7.01 18.48
CA THR A 108 12.96 -7.44 19.86
C THR A 108 11.87 -8.42 20.25
N ALA A 109 11.93 -9.64 19.70
CA ALA A 109 11.32 -10.79 20.36
C ALA A 109 12.17 -11.05 21.62
N ALA A 110 11.77 -10.43 22.73
CA ALA A 110 12.34 -10.71 24.03
C ALA A 110 12.15 -12.20 24.33
N LEU A 111 13.29 -12.91 24.42
CA LEU A 111 13.42 -14.21 25.07
C LEU A 111 12.79 -14.09 26.46
N THR A 112 11.54 -14.51 26.60
CA THR A 112 10.92 -14.69 27.91
C THR A 112 10.90 -16.18 28.18
N PHE A 113 11.85 -16.54 29.02
CA PHE A 113 11.98 -17.79 29.74
C PHE A 113 10.62 -18.25 30.25
N GLU A 114 10.15 -19.36 29.70
CA GLU A 114 9.11 -20.19 30.28
C GLU A 114 9.54 -20.54 31.72
N GLN A 115 8.61 -20.43 32.67
CA GLN A 115 8.34 -21.35 33.79
C GLN A 115 7.90 -20.64 35.08
N PRO A 116 7.06 -21.29 35.92
CA PRO A 116 6.41 -22.59 35.77
C PRO A 116 4.92 -22.53 35.43
#